data_AF-A0AAV5VYA1-F1
#
_entry.id   AF-A0AAV5VYA1-F1
#
_cell.length_a   1.000
_cell.length_b   1.000
_cell.length_c   1.000
_cell.angle_alpha   90.00
_cell.angle_beta   90.00
_cell.angle_gamma   90.00
#
_symmetry.space_group_name_H-M   'P 1'
#
loop_
_entity.id
_entity.type
_entity.pdbx_description
1 polymer ?
#
loop_
_entity_poly.entity_id
_entity_poly.type
_entity_poly.pdbx_seq_one_letter_code
_entity_poly.pdbx_strand_id
1 'polypeptide(L)'
;HAVSFFCMFFSLTVVVIDFNFLYRYWAVSNPHLIKLFSTIWFVIMLFCITAVEGAAWYSTGLFLLEATPEARMFIAEALYQKYGIDSRKQSMLIADYWRDGHYNIKPVVGICYYSTVLSAGFSFMIFCGLGIVRNLAKASQNMSAKTKKLQYALFRIL
;
A
#
# COMPACT_ATOMS: atom_id res chain seq x y z
N HIS A 1 18.35 -6.93 -3.56
CA HIS A 1 17.34 -7.10 -4.63
C HIS A 1 16.10 -7.85 -4.18
N ALA A 2 16.19 -9.05 -3.60
CA ALA A 2 15.01 -9.84 -3.21
C ALA A 2 14.04 -9.08 -2.29
N VAL A 3 14.56 -8.34 -1.30
CA VAL A 3 13.72 -7.51 -0.41
C VAL A 3 13.05 -6.36 -1.16
N SER A 4 13.73 -5.73 -2.11
CA SER A 4 13.15 -4.66 -2.95
C SER A 4 12.01 -5.19 -3.82
N PHE A 5 12.14 -6.42 -4.35
CA PHE A 5 11.04 -7.10 -5.05
C PHE A 5 9.86 -7.38 -4.13
N PHE A 6 10.12 -7.84 -2.91
CA PHE A 6 9.07 -8.04 -1.91
C PHE A 6 8.32 -6.73 -1.60
N CYS A 7 9.05 -5.63 -1.40
CA CYS A 7 8.46 -4.30 -1.20
C CYS A 7 7.63 -3.83 -2.39
N MET A 8 8.08 -4.09 -3.62
CA MET A 8 7.29 -3.83 -4.84
C MET A 8 5.97 -4.59 -4.81
N PHE A 9 5.98 -5.91 -4.62
CA PHE A 9 4.75 -6.72 -4.60
C PHE A 9 3.80 -6.34 -3.46
N PHE A 10 4.35 -5.97 -2.30
CA PHE A 10 3.57 -5.43 -1.20
C PHE A 10 2.83 -4.16 -1.63
N SER A 11 3.52 -3.20 -2.25
CA SER A 11 2.90 -1.97 -2.75
C SER A 11 1.82 -2.23 -3.82
N LEU A 12 2.12 -3.12 -4.79
CA LEU A 12 1.15 -3.52 -5.82
C LEU A 12 -0.15 -4.07 -5.18
N THR A 13 -0.02 -4.85 -4.12
CA THR A 13 -1.17 -5.40 -3.38
C THR A 13 -1.99 -4.27 -2.74
N VAL A 14 -1.34 -3.29 -2.10
CA VAL A 14 -2.01 -2.13 -1.49
C VAL A 14 -2.78 -1.32 -2.54
N VAL A 15 -2.17 -1.01 -3.69
CA VAL A 15 -2.82 -0.27 -4.79
C VAL A 15 -4.05 -1.01 -5.33
N VAL A 16 -3.95 -2.33 -5.52
CA VAL A 16 -5.10 -3.13 -5.98
C VAL A 16 -6.23 -3.12 -4.95
N ILE A 17 -5.90 -3.14 -3.65
CA ILE A 17 -6.89 -3.00 -2.59
C ILE A 17 -7.56 -1.61 -2.65
N ASP A 18 -6.80 -0.54 -2.85
CA ASP A 18 -7.34 0.81 -3.03
C ASP A 18 -8.34 0.89 -4.18
N PHE A 19 -8.02 0.30 -5.33
CA PHE A 19 -8.96 0.24 -6.46
C PHE A 19 -10.24 -0.53 -6.14
N ASN A 20 -10.15 -1.59 -5.34
CA ASN A 20 -11.33 -2.32 -4.87
C ASN A 20 -12.21 -1.46 -3.95
N PHE A 21 -11.59 -0.69 -3.04
CA PHE A 21 -12.33 0.26 -2.19
C PHE A 21 -12.97 1.38 -3.01
N LEU A 22 -12.26 1.92 -3.99
CA LEU A 22 -12.79 2.92 -4.92
C LEU A 22 -13.99 2.39 -5.71
N TYR A 23 -13.85 1.21 -6.29
CA TYR A 23 -14.92 0.54 -7.03
C TYR A 23 -16.17 0.37 -6.16
N ARG A 24 -16.03 -0.18 -4.95
CA ARG A 24 -17.16 -0.37 -4.01
C ARG A 24 -17.77 0.96 -3.59
N TYR A 25 -16.93 1.97 -3.35
CA TYR A 25 -17.39 3.30 -2.97
C TYR A 25 -18.21 3.94 -4.09
N TRP A 26 -17.75 3.89 -5.34
CA TRP A 26 -18.51 4.35 -6.49
C TRP A 26 -19.78 3.53 -6.72
N ALA A 27 -19.74 2.22 -6.48
CA ALA A 27 -20.92 1.38 -6.64
C ALA A 27 -22.09 1.79 -5.74
N VAL A 28 -21.78 2.19 -4.51
CA VAL A 28 -22.78 2.63 -3.54
C VAL A 28 -23.13 4.12 -3.72
N SER A 29 -22.12 4.96 -3.93
CA SER A 29 -22.26 6.41 -3.80
C SER A 29 -22.47 7.11 -5.14
N ASN A 30 -21.90 6.58 -6.23
CA ASN A 30 -21.91 7.18 -7.56
C ASN A 30 -21.99 6.12 -8.67
N PRO A 31 -23.11 5.40 -8.82
CA PRO A 31 -23.19 4.22 -9.69
C PRO A 31 -22.87 4.50 -11.17
N HIS A 32 -23.06 5.74 -11.62
CA HIS A 32 -22.73 6.16 -12.98
C HIS A 32 -21.22 6.08 -13.28
N LEU A 33 -20.35 6.22 -12.27
CA LEU A 33 -18.89 6.13 -12.43
C LEU A 33 -18.38 4.69 -12.56
N ILE A 34 -19.15 3.69 -12.12
CA ILE A 34 -18.74 2.27 -12.23
C ILE A 34 -18.47 1.90 -13.70
N LYS A 35 -19.22 2.50 -14.64
CA LYS A 35 -19.06 2.24 -16.08
C LYS A 35 -17.63 2.49 -16.56
N LEU A 36 -16.87 3.35 -15.89
CA LEU A 36 -15.45 3.59 -16.18
C LEU A 36 -14.62 2.31 -16.00
N PHE A 37 -14.87 1.50 -14.96
CA PHE A 37 -14.19 0.22 -14.76
C PHE A 37 -14.46 -0.81 -15.88
N SER A 38 -15.49 -0.59 -16.70
CA SER A 38 -15.76 -1.40 -17.88
C SER A 38 -15.14 -0.83 -19.17
N THR A 39 -14.52 0.35 -19.11
CA THR A 39 -13.85 0.97 -20.27
C THR A 39 -12.39 0.57 -20.33
N ILE A 40 -11.92 0.15 -21.50
CA ILE A 40 -10.55 -0.34 -21.70
C ILE A 40 -9.49 0.70 -21.34
N TRP A 41 -9.72 1.98 -21.68
CA TRP A 41 -8.76 3.05 -21.40
C TRP A 41 -8.56 3.26 -19.89
N PHE A 42 -9.62 3.15 -19.10
CA PHE A 42 -9.54 3.31 -17.65
C PHE A 42 -8.85 2.12 -17.00
N VAL A 43 -9.12 0.89 -17.48
CA VAL A 43 -8.40 -0.31 -17.02
C VAL A 43 -6.90 -0.22 -17.33
N ILE A 44 -6.53 0.24 -18.53
CA ILE A 44 -5.13 0.47 -18.90
C ILE A 44 -4.51 1.52 -17.97
N MET A 45 -5.22 2.62 -17.71
CA MET A 45 -4.75 3.66 -16.79
C MET A 45 -4.48 3.10 -15.38
N LEU A 46 -5.38 2.29 -14.82
CA LEU A 46 -5.18 1.65 -13.51
C LEU A 46 -3.97 0.70 -13.51
N PHE A 47 -3.78 -0.05 -14.59
CA PHE A 47 -2.61 -0.92 -14.75
C PHE A 47 -1.31 -0.10 -14.82
N CYS A 48 -1.30 0.99 -15.57
CA CYS A 48 -0.15 1.90 -15.66
C CYS A 48 0.19 2.52 -14.30
N ILE A 49 -0.80 3.00 -13.54
CA ILE A 49 -0.61 3.52 -12.18
C ILE A 49 0.03 2.46 -11.29
N THR A 50 -0.50 1.23 -11.33
CA THR A 50 0.02 0.09 -10.56
C THR A 50 1.47 -0.24 -10.93
N ALA A 51 1.79 -0.28 -12.23
CA ALA A 51 3.14 -0.55 -12.71
C ALA A 51 4.15 0.54 -12.31
N VAL A 52 3.76 1.82 -12.45
CA VAL A 52 4.58 2.97 -12.04
C VAL A 52 4.87 2.92 -10.54
N GLU A 53 3.84 2.66 -9.73
CA GLU A 53 4.00 2.56 -8.28
C GLU A 53 4.92 1.39 -7.88
N GLY A 54 4.75 0.22 -8.50
CA GLY A 54 5.65 -0.91 -8.30
C GLY A 54 7.10 -0.57 -8.65
N ALA A 55 7.33 0.07 -9.80
CA ALA A 55 8.66 0.48 -10.23
C ALA A 55 9.28 1.52 -9.27
N ALA A 56 8.48 2.46 -8.77
CA ALA A 56 8.91 3.47 -7.80
C ALA A 56 9.30 2.84 -6.45
N TRP A 57 8.54 1.85 -5.97
CA TRP A 57 8.90 1.10 -4.76
C TRP A 57 10.16 0.25 -4.95
N TYR A 58 10.24 -0.48 -6.05
CA TYR A 58 11.42 -1.28 -6.36
C TYR A 58 12.69 -0.41 -6.42
N SER A 59 12.62 0.69 -7.16
CA SER A 59 13.75 1.62 -7.34
C SER A 59 14.13 2.34 -6.05
N THR A 60 13.17 2.72 -5.20
CA THR A 60 13.46 3.26 -3.85
C THR A 60 14.27 2.26 -3.01
N GLY A 61 13.86 1.00 -3.02
CA GLY A 61 14.59 -0.06 -2.33
C GLY A 61 16.01 -0.29 -2.88
N LEU A 62 16.24 -0.03 -4.17
CA LEU A 62 17.57 -0.18 -4.78
C LEU A 62 18.47 1.04 -4.62
N PHE A 63 17.93 2.26 -4.70
CA PHE A 63 18.77 3.45 -4.81
C PHE A 63 18.80 4.29 -3.53
N LEU A 64 17.77 4.20 -2.69
CA LEU A 64 17.62 5.02 -1.50
C LEU A 64 17.85 4.23 -0.20
N LEU A 65 17.56 2.93 -0.20
CA LEU A 65 17.61 2.07 0.99
C LEU A 65 18.57 0.89 0.86
N GLU A 66 19.42 0.89 -0.18
CA GLU A 66 20.41 -0.15 -0.35
C GLU A 66 21.40 -0.17 0.82
N ALA A 67 21.56 -1.37 1.38
CA ALA A 67 22.45 -1.63 2.49
C ALA A 67 23.92 -1.60 2.03
N THR A 68 24.62 -0.51 2.37
CA THR A 68 26.07 -0.38 2.10
C THR A 68 26.88 -1.45 2.84
N PRO A 69 28.06 -1.85 2.32
CA PRO A 69 28.92 -2.82 3.01
C PRO A 69 29.24 -2.43 4.45
N GLU A 70 29.48 -1.14 4.70
CA GLU A 70 29.80 -0.60 6.01
C GLU A 70 28.60 -0.72 6.96
N ALA A 71 27.40 -0.38 6.47
CA ALA A 71 26.18 -0.53 7.27
C ALA A 71 25.87 -1.99 7.60
N ARG A 72 26.14 -2.92 6.68
CA ARG A 72 26.02 -4.35 6.93
C ARG A 72 27.00 -4.82 7.99
N MET A 73 28.25 -4.39 7.93
CA MET A 73 29.26 -4.73 8.95
C MET A 73 28.89 -4.18 10.32
N PHE A 74 28.42 -2.94 10.39
CA PHE A 74 28.01 -2.30 11.64
C PHE A 74 26.94 -3.09 12.39
N ILE A 75 25.94 -3.64 11.68
CA ILE A 75 24.86 -4.42 12.31
C ILE A 75 25.15 -5.93 12.35
N ALA A 76 26.27 -6.40 11.81
CA ALA A 76 26.55 -7.83 11.65
C ALA A 76 26.61 -8.57 12.98
N GLU A 77 27.35 -8.02 13.95
CA GLU A 77 27.48 -8.64 15.27
C GLU A 77 26.14 -8.69 15.99
N ALA A 78 25.39 -7.58 16.00
CA ALA A 78 24.08 -7.51 16.64
C ALA A 78 23.06 -8.49 16.03
N LEU A 79 23.03 -8.60 14.69
CA LEU A 79 22.14 -9.54 14.01
C LEU A 79 22.55 -11.00 14.23
N TYR A 80 23.85 -11.28 14.26
CA TYR A 80 24.34 -12.63 14.51
C TYR A 80 24.06 -13.08 15.94
N GLN A 81 24.36 -12.24 16.94
CA GLN A 81 24.11 -12.58 18.34
C GLN A 81 22.62 -12.78 18.65
N LYS A 82 21.75 -11.95 18.05
CA LYS A 82 20.31 -11.98 18.37
C LYS A 82 19.51 -12.98 17.54
N TYR A 83 19.89 -13.20 16.28
CA TYR A 83 19.10 -13.98 15.33
C TYR A 83 19.89 -15.09 14.62
N GLY A 84 21.20 -15.23 14.87
CA GLY A 84 22.06 -16.18 14.16
C GLY A 84 22.25 -15.84 12.67
N ILE A 85 21.94 -14.60 12.28
CA ILE A 85 21.91 -14.17 10.88
C ILE A 85 23.17 -13.37 10.54
N ASP A 86 23.86 -13.75 9.47
CA ASP A 86 24.95 -12.96 8.89
C ASP A 86 24.40 -11.92 7.91
N SER A 87 24.44 -10.65 8.33
CA SER A 87 23.95 -9.49 7.56
C SER A 87 24.66 -9.28 6.22
N ARG A 88 25.86 -9.83 6.07
CA ARG A 88 26.68 -9.72 4.85
C ARG A 88 26.17 -10.61 3.72
N LYS A 89 25.45 -11.69 4.06
CA LYS A 89 24.99 -12.71 3.11
C LYS A 89 23.52 -12.56 2.73
N GLN A 90 22.74 -11.80 3.50
CA GLN A 90 21.30 -11.67 3.28
C GLN A 90 20.92 -10.37 2.56
N SER A 91 19.91 -10.42 1.70
CA SER A 91 19.32 -9.20 1.15
C SER A 91 18.59 -8.45 2.27
N MET A 92 18.86 -7.16 2.41
CA MET A 92 18.22 -6.30 3.41
C MET A 92 18.18 -4.86 2.93
N LEU A 93 17.23 -4.10 3.48
CA LEU A 93 17.19 -2.64 3.39
C LEU A 93 17.70 -2.09 4.71
N ILE A 94 18.59 -1.11 4.68
CA ILE A 94 19.10 -0.46 5.89
C ILE A 94 18.88 1.04 5.76
N ALA A 95 18.25 1.61 6.77
CA ALA A 95 18.08 3.05 6.89
C ALA A 95 19.24 3.68 7.68
N ASP A 96 20.44 3.64 7.10
CA ASP A 96 21.65 4.17 7.71
C ASP A 96 21.72 5.70 7.52
N TYR A 97 20.86 6.44 8.24
CA TYR A 97 20.64 7.88 8.02
C TYR A 97 21.64 8.77 8.76
N TRP A 98 22.35 8.25 9.75
CA TRP A 98 23.31 9.00 10.56
C TRP A 98 24.49 8.12 10.95
N ARG A 99 25.71 8.58 10.66
CA ARG A 99 26.95 7.90 11.02
C ARG A 99 28.07 8.91 11.21
N ASP A 100 28.82 8.77 12.31
CA ASP A 100 30.05 9.51 12.59
C ASP A 100 29.95 11.04 12.37
N GLY A 101 28.82 11.64 12.73
CA GLY A 101 28.57 13.08 12.57
C GLY A 101 28.03 13.50 11.19
N HIS A 102 27.85 12.56 10.27
CA HIS A 102 27.36 12.81 8.92
C HIS A 102 25.94 12.26 8.70
N TYR A 103 25.06 13.10 8.16
CA TYR A 103 23.73 12.70 7.72
C TYR A 103 23.75 12.12 6.31
N ASN A 104 23.12 10.96 6.14
CA ASN A 104 22.78 10.41 4.84
C ASN A 104 21.29 10.62 4.56
N ILE A 105 20.99 11.55 3.66
CA ILE A 105 19.59 11.93 3.35
C ILE A 105 18.86 10.87 2.52
N LYS A 106 19.57 10.00 1.79
CA LYS A 106 18.96 8.99 0.91
C LYS A 106 17.98 8.06 1.64
N PRO A 107 18.36 7.38 2.73
CA PRO A 107 17.45 6.51 3.45
C PRO A 107 16.29 7.28 4.10
N VAL A 108 16.50 8.54 4.49
CA VAL A 108 15.43 9.40 5.01
C VAL A 108 14.38 9.63 3.92
N VAL A 109 14.80 10.02 2.71
CA VAL A 109 13.88 10.21 1.57
C VAL A 109 13.16 8.92 1.24
N GLY A 110 13.86 7.78 1.22
CA GLY A 110 13.28 6.47 0.95
C GLY A 110 12.20 6.07 1.98
N ILE A 111 12.48 6.26 3.27
CA ILE A 111 11.49 6.02 4.34
C ILE A 111 10.31 6.97 4.21
N CYS A 112 10.56 8.27 4.06
CA CYS A 112 9.50 9.26 3.94
C CYS A 112 8.58 8.97 2.74
N TYR A 113 9.14 8.55 1.61
CA TYR A 113 8.36 8.13 0.45
C TYR A 113 7.45 6.94 0.78
N TYR A 114 7.99 5.83 1.31
CA TYR A 114 7.19 4.66 1.69
C TYR A 114 6.11 4.99 2.71
N SER A 115 6.45 5.75 3.75
CA SER A 115 5.49 6.16 4.77
C SER A 115 4.37 7.02 4.18
N THR A 116 4.70 7.97 3.32
CA THR A 116 3.71 8.86 2.70
C THR A 116 2.75 8.08 1.81
N VAL A 117 3.25 7.19 0.96
CA VAL A 117 2.40 6.34 0.11
C VAL A 117 1.46 5.49 0.96
N LEU A 118 1.98 4.79 1.96
CA LEU A 118 1.15 3.92 2.81
C LEU A 118 0.11 4.72 3.57
N SER A 119 0.49 5.83 4.19
CA SER A 119 -0.44 6.69 4.90
C SER A 119 -1.53 7.24 3.97
N ALA A 120 -1.19 7.62 2.74
CA ALA A 120 -2.15 8.07 1.74
C ALA A 120 -3.13 6.96 1.33
N GLY A 121 -2.62 5.76 1.03
CA GLY A 121 -3.43 4.59 0.69
C GLY A 121 -4.40 4.22 1.81
N PHE A 122 -3.91 4.05 3.04
CA PHE A 122 -4.77 3.74 4.18
C PHE A 122 -5.81 4.84 4.45
N SER A 123 -5.42 6.11 4.34
CA SER A 123 -6.36 7.23 4.50
C SER A 123 -7.46 7.20 3.44
N PHE A 124 -7.10 6.86 2.20
CA PHE A 124 -8.03 6.69 1.10
C PHE A 124 -8.99 5.50 1.34
N MET A 125 -8.48 4.34 1.77
CA MET A 125 -9.33 3.19 2.13
C MET A 125 -10.33 3.56 3.24
N ILE A 126 -9.88 4.26 4.28
CA ILE A 126 -10.75 4.73 5.38
C ILE A 126 -11.81 5.68 4.86
N PHE A 127 -11.42 6.65 4.01
CA PHE A 127 -12.35 7.58 3.38
C PHE A 127 -13.43 6.84 2.58
N CYS A 128 -13.04 5.92 1.69
CA CYS A 128 -13.97 5.11 0.91
C CYS A 128 -14.85 4.24 1.79
N GLY A 129 -14.28 3.56 2.80
CA GLY A 129 -15.00 2.72 3.74
C GLY A 129 -16.06 3.48 4.54
N LEU A 130 -15.71 4.64 5.11
CA LEU A 130 -16.65 5.51 5.82
C LEU A 130 -17.74 6.04 4.88
N GLY A 131 -17.38 6.39 3.64
CA GLY A 131 -18.31 6.82 2.61
C GLY A 131 -19.35 5.73 2.28
N ILE A 132 -18.90 4.49 2.10
CA ILE A 132 -19.77 3.32 1.87
C ILE A 132 -20.76 3.17 3.03
N VAL A 133 -20.26 3.10 4.27
CA VAL A 133 -21.11 2.90 5.46
C VAL A 133 -22.13 4.02 5.61
N ARG A 134 -21.71 5.28 5.42
CA ARG A 134 -22.61 6.45 5.52
C ARG A 134 -23.71 6.42 4.45
N ASN A 135 -23.38 6.12 3.20
CA ASN A 135 -24.37 6.10 2.12
C ASN A 135 -25.32 4.91 2.23
N LEU A 136 -24.84 3.73 2.66
CA LEU A 136 -25.69 2.59 2.98
C LEU A 136 -26.62 2.91 4.15
N ALA A 137 -26.13 3.55 5.21
CA ALA A 137 -26.95 3.94 6.35
C ALA A 137 -28.08 4.90 5.94
N LYS A 138 -27.77 5.93 5.14
CA LYS A 138 -28.76 6.87 4.59
C LYS A 138 -29.80 6.16 3.71
N ALA A 139 -29.35 5.32 2.79
CA ALA A 139 -30.24 4.53 1.95
C ALA A 139 -31.14 3.61 2.81
N SER A 140 -30.61 3.04 3.90
CA SER A 140 -31.37 2.19 4.81
C SER A 140 -32.45 2.91 5.62
N GLN A 141 -32.31 4.22 5.83
CA GLN A 141 -33.35 5.02 6.49
C GLN A 141 -34.50 5.37 5.54
N ASN A 142 -34.22 5.46 4.24
CA ASN A 142 -35.24 5.66 3.19
C ASN A 142 -35.77 4.33 2.60
N MET A 143 -35.23 3.18 3.00
CA MET A 143 -35.65 1.86 2.53
C MET A 143 -36.73 1.25 3.42
N SER A 144 -37.74 0.66 2.78
CA SER A 144 -38.72 -0.22 3.43
C SER A 144 -38.03 -1.30 4.27
N ALA A 145 -38.61 -1.65 5.41
CA ALA A 145 -38.11 -2.68 6.33
C ALA A 145 -37.80 -4.03 5.63
N LYS A 146 -38.51 -4.32 4.53
CA LYS A 146 -38.33 -5.53 3.72
C LYS A 146 -36.98 -5.55 2.99
N THR A 147 -36.58 -4.42 2.39
CA THR A 147 -35.30 -4.28 1.67
C THR A 147 -34.11 -4.22 2.63
N LYS A 148 -34.31 -3.60 3.80
CA LYS A 148 -33.29 -3.57 4.87
C LYS A 148 -32.94 -4.98 5.37
N LYS A 149 -33.96 -5.83 5.54
CA LYS A 149 -33.77 -7.24 5.96
C LYS A 149 -33.04 -8.06 4.90
N LEU A 150 -33.29 -7.80 3.62
CA LEU A 150 -32.63 -8.46 2.49
C LEU A 150 -31.15 -8.06 2.37
N GLN A 151 -30.82 -6.78 2.50
CA GLN A 151 -29.41 -6.32 2.46
C GLN A 151 -28.59 -6.83 3.65
N TYR A 152 -29.17 -6.88 4.86
CA TYR A 152 -28.52 -7.50 6.01
C TYR A 152 -28.25 -8.99 5.83
N ALA A 153 -29.16 -9.72 5.18
CA ALA A 153 -28.96 -11.12 4.88
C ALA A 153 -27.82 -11.34 3.87
N LEU A 154 -27.76 -10.50 2.83
CA LEU A 154 -26.68 -10.53 1.82
C LEU A 154 -25.30 -10.27 2.43
N PHE A 155 -25.18 -9.31 3.35
CA PHE A 155 -23.94 -9.03 4.07
C PHE A 155 -23.54 -10.10 5.09
N ARG A 156 -24.45 -10.99 5.50
CA ARG A 156 -24.17 -12.07 6.47
C ARG A 156 -23.79 -13.39 5.80
N ILE A 157 -24.03 -13.52 4.50
CA ILE A 157 -23.75 -14.73 3.71
C ILE A 157 -22.39 -14.62 2.99
N LEU A 158 -21.89 -13.40 2.80
CA LEU A 158 -20.55 -13.08 2.31
C LEU A 158 -19.57 -12.92 3.47
#